data_AF-A6EDH1-F1
#
_entry.id   AF-A6EDH1-F1
#
_cell.length_a   1.000
_cell.length_b   1.000
_cell.length_c   1.000
_cell.angle_alpha   90.00
_cell.angle_beta   90.00
_cell.angle_gamma   90.00
#
_symmetry.space_group_name_H-M   'P 1'
#
loop_
_entity.id
_entity.type
_entity.pdbx_description
1 polymer ?
#
loop_
_entity_poly.entity_id
_entity_poly.type
_entity_poly.pdbx_seq_one_letter_code
_entity_poly.pdbx_strand_id
1 'polypeptide(L)'
;MVSKGYKYKIDEYLNGLTVKEYRKAVHLIPQILGVSLNTFQNYRNILIGDVQDIPYEKVVILERLFDYAPGTLTNQQPIVDKLKDLF
;
A
#
# COMPACT_ATOMS: atom_id res chain seq x y z
N MET A 1 -12.13 12.20 -15.27
CA MET A 1 -11.06 11.31 -15.77
C MET A 1 -10.20 10.92 -14.58
N VAL A 2 -10.49 9.78 -13.94
CA VAL A 2 -9.73 9.33 -12.77
C VAL A 2 -8.46 8.65 -13.27
N SER A 3 -7.31 9.02 -12.71
CA SER A 3 -6.00 8.45 -13.06
C SER A 3 -6.03 6.92 -12.93
N LYS A 4 -5.59 6.19 -13.97
CA LYS A 4 -5.32 4.74 -13.92
C LYS A 4 -4.08 4.46 -13.06
N GLY A 5 -4.15 4.73 -11.76
CA GLY A 5 -3.06 4.51 -10.80
C GLY A 5 -3.48 3.56 -9.70
N TYR A 6 -2.53 2.85 -9.12
CA TYR A 6 -2.75 2.04 -7.92
C TYR A 6 -2.85 2.93 -6.68
N LYS A 7 -3.74 2.57 -5.76
CA LYS A 7 -3.99 3.29 -4.51
C LYS A 7 -2.78 3.25 -3.57
N TYR A 8 -1.97 2.19 -3.63
CA TYR A 8 -0.78 2.01 -2.80
C TYR A 8 0.48 1.77 -3.64
N LYS A 9 1.62 2.22 -3.13
CA LYS A 9 2.96 2.12 -3.74
C LYS A 9 3.65 0.77 -3.49
N ILE A 10 2.87 -0.30 -3.36
CA ILE A 10 3.44 -1.65 -3.08
C ILE A 10 4.30 -2.11 -4.25
N ASP A 11 3.78 -1.96 -5.48
CA ASP A 11 4.51 -2.37 -6.68
C ASP A 11 5.73 -1.46 -6.96
N GLU A 12 5.69 -0.19 -6.55
CA GLU A 12 6.87 0.70 -6.66
C GLU A 12 8.05 0.14 -5.87
N TYR A 13 7.81 -0.35 -4.64
CA TYR A 13 8.84 -1.02 -3.86
C TYR A 13 9.28 -2.35 -4.50
N LEU A 14 8.32 -3.20 -4.88
CA LEU A 14 8.62 -4.52 -5.42
C LEU A 14 9.39 -4.48 -6.75
N ASN A 15 9.13 -3.48 -7.60
CA ASN A 15 9.83 -3.29 -8.87
C ASN A 15 11.30 -2.89 -8.68
N GLY A 16 11.69 -2.39 -7.51
CA GLY A 16 13.08 -2.12 -7.16
C GLY A 16 13.90 -3.36 -6.79
N LEU A 17 13.25 -4.52 -6.62
CA LEU A 17 13.90 -5.76 -6.21
C LEU A 17 14.44 -6.55 -7.41
N THR A 18 15.47 -7.35 -7.18
CA THR A 18 15.89 -8.37 -8.16
C THR A 18 14.81 -9.45 -8.31
N VAL A 19 14.83 -10.20 -9.42
CA VAL A 19 13.87 -11.30 -9.67
C VAL A 19 13.83 -12.32 -8.51
N LYS A 20 14.99 -12.61 -7.90
CA LYS A 20 15.10 -13.55 -6.78
C LYS A 20 14.46 -12.99 -5.51
N GLU A 21 14.70 -11.72 -5.21
CA GLU A 21 14.11 -11.02 -4.06
C GLU A 21 12.62 -10.83 -4.23
N TYR A 22 12.17 -10.40 -5.41
CA TYR A 22 10.76 -10.25 -5.74
C TYR A 22 9.98 -11.55 -5.48
N ARG A 23 10.48 -12.69 -5.99
CA ARG A 23 9.85 -14.00 -5.77
C ARG A 23 9.73 -14.33 -4.28
N LYS A 24 10.78 -14.05 -3.50
CA LYS A 24 10.74 -14.25 -2.04
C LYS A 24 9.74 -13.30 -1.36
N ALA A 25 9.78 -12.02 -1.69
CA ALA A 25 8.93 -10.99 -1.11
C ALA A 25 7.44 -11.29 -1.33
N VAL A 26 7.06 -11.70 -2.54
CA VAL A 26 5.67 -12.06 -2.87
C VAL A 26 5.14 -13.23 -2.04
N HIS A 27 6.01 -14.13 -1.56
CA HIS A 27 5.60 -15.21 -0.66
C HIS A 27 5.67 -14.83 0.83
N LEU A 28 6.67 -14.04 1.22
CA LEU A 28 6.91 -13.69 2.63
C LEU A 28 5.97 -12.60 3.15
N ILE A 29 5.68 -11.58 2.34
CA ILE A 29 4.84 -10.44 2.77
C ILE A 29 3.42 -10.92 3.16
N PRO A 30 2.69 -11.74 2.37
CA PRO A 30 1.39 -12.24 2.79
C PRO A 30 1.43 -13.00 4.13
N GLN A 31 2.50 -13.76 4.39
CA GLN A 31 2.67 -14.50 5.64
C GLN A 31 2.87 -13.53 6.83
N ILE A 32 3.71 -12.50 6.68
CA ILE A 32 3.91 -11.48 7.71
C ILE A 32 2.61 -10.73 7.99
N LEU A 33 1.82 -10.44 6.95
CA LEU A 33 0.53 -9.77 7.08
C LEU A 33 -0.56 -10.68 7.66
N GLY A 34 -0.37 -12.00 7.69
CA GLY A 34 -1.39 -12.96 8.08
C GLY A 34 -2.55 -13.06 7.09
N VAL A 35 -2.28 -12.89 5.79
CA VAL A 35 -3.29 -12.91 4.72
C VAL A 35 -2.94 -13.93 3.63
N SER A 36 -3.93 -14.32 2.83
CA SER A 36 -3.69 -15.19 1.67
C SER A 36 -2.89 -14.48 0.58
N LEU A 37 -2.21 -15.24 -0.28
CA LEU A 37 -1.52 -14.69 -1.45
C LEU A 37 -2.48 -13.91 -2.36
N ASN A 38 -3.71 -14.40 -2.54
CA ASN A 38 -4.74 -13.73 -3.33
C ASN A 38 -5.14 -12.39 -2.72
N THR A 39 -5.30 -12.33 -1.39
CA THR A 39 -5.57 -11.08 -0.67
C THR A 39 -4.44 -10.07 -0.88
N PHE A 40 -3.18 -10.51 -0.79
CA PHE A 40 -2.04 -9.64 -1.06
C PHE A 40 -1.99 -9.16 -2.53
N GLN A 41 -2.31 -10.03 -3.49
CA GLN A 41 -2.45 -9.62 -4.90
C GLN A 41 -3.56 -8.58 -5.06
N ASN A 42 -4.69 -8.74 -4.39
CA ASN A 42 -5.76 -7.75 -4.40
C ASN A 42 -5.30 -6.41 -3.84
N TYR A 43 -4.55 -6.40 -2.72
CA TYR A 43 -3.99 -5.17 -2.13
C TYR A 43 -3.11 -4.38 -3.10
N ARG A 44 -2.27 -5.07 -3.88
CA ARG A 44 -1.41 -4.45 -4.91
C ARG A 44 -2.20 -3.82 -6.04
N ASN A 45 -3.37 -4.39 -6.34
CA ASN A 45 -4.18 -4.02 -7.50
C ASN A 45 -5.32 -3.04 -7.19
N ILE A 46 -5.47 -2.58 -5.93
CA ILE A 46 -6.51 -1.59 -5.58
C ILE A 46 -6.24 -0.32 -6.38
N LEU A 47 -7.25 0.16 -7.12
CA LEU A 47 -7.13 1.38 -7.91
C LEU A 47 -7.49 2.61 -7.09
N ILE A 48 -6.92 3.74 -7.48
CA ILE A 48 -7.33 5.05 -6.96
C ILE A 48 -8.83 5.23 -7.18
N GLY A 49 -9.57 5.52 -6.11
CA GLY A 49 -11.03 5.69 -6.12
C GLY A 49 -11.84 4.43 -5.82
N ASP A 50 -11.21 3.26 -5.73
CA ASP A 50 -11.91 2.06 -5.26
C ASP A 50 -12.34 2.21 -3.79
N VAL A 51 -13.54 1.68 -3.51
CA VAL A 51 -14.10 1.59 -2.16
C VAL A 51 -13.29 0.61 -1.29
N GLN A 52 -12.66 -0.37 -1.93
CA GLN A 52 -11.80 -1.32 -1.25
C GLN A 52 -10.58 -0.62 -0.66
N ASP A 53 -10.15 -1.10 0.51
CA ASP A 53 -9.01 -0.57 1.24
C ASP A 53 -8.20 -1.72 1.86
N ILE A 54 -6.96 -1.42 2.26
CA ILE A 54 -6.14 -2.32 3.06
C ILE A 54 -6.42 -1.98 4.53
N PRO A 55 -6.70 -2.97 5.41
CA PRO A 55 -6.86 -2.68 6.82
C PRO A 55 -5.66 -1.90 7.37
N TYR A 56 -5.91 -0.82 8.11
CA TYR A 56 -4.88 0.14 8.53
C TYR A 56 -3.65 -0.51 9.20
N GLU A 57 -3.88 -1.50 10.06
CA GLU A 57 -2.80 -2.28 10.68
C GLU A 57 -1.81 -2.85 9.64
N LYS A 58 -2.33 -3.39 8.53
CA LYS A 58 -1.51 -3.97 7.45
C LYS A 58 -0.77 -2.89 6.66
N VAL A 59 -1.37 -1.71 6.48
CA VAL A 59 -0.69 -0.54 5.88
C VAL A 59 0.52 -0.15 6.72
N VAL A 60 0.36 -0.04 8.05
CA VAL A 60 1.46 0.31 8.97
C VAL A 60 2.57 -0.75 8.92
N ILE A 61 2.22 -2.04 8.85
CA ILE A 61 3.22 -3.10 8.71
C ILE A 61 3.98 -2.96 7.39
N LEU A 62 3.28 -2.74 6.28
CA LEU A 62 3.89 -2.55 4.96
C LEU A 62 4.82 -1.32 4.92
N GLU A 63 4.40 -0.21 5.52
CA GLU A 63 5.22 1.00 5.62
C GLU A 63 6.55 0.71 6.34
N ARG A 64 6.50 -0.01 7.47
CA ARG A 64 7.70 -0.42 8.19
C ARG A 64 8.56 -1.43 7.42
N LEU A 65 7.95 -2.37 6.71
CA LEU A 65 8.68 -3.37 5.93
C LEU A 65 9.41 -2.74 4.74
N PHE A 66 8.86 -1.68 4.17
CA PHE A 66 9.39 -1.03 2.97
C PHE A 66 10.16 0.26 3.28
N ASP A 67 10.30 0.62 4.55
CA ASP A 67 10.92 1.86 5.01
C ASP A 67 10.26 3.14 4.46
N TYR A 68 8.93 3.10 4.31
CA TYR A 68 8.13 4.30 4.01
C TYR A 68 7.81 5.07 5.29
N ALA A 69 7.78 6.40 5.18
CA ALA A 69 7.29 7.23 6.27
C ALA A 69 5.80 6.95 6.56
N PRO A 70 5.33 7.11 7.81
CA PRO A 70 3.93 6.86 8.15
C PRO A 70 2.95 7.65 7.27
N GLY A 71 1.96 6.97 6.70
CA GLY A 71 0.95 7.54 5.82
C GLY A 71 1.44 7.84 4.39
N THR A 72 2.62 7.36 3.99
CA THR A 72 3.18 7.63 2.65
C THR A 72 3.12 6.45 1.69
N LEU A 73 2.68 5.27 2.15
CA LEU A 73 2.43 4.13 1.27
C LEU A 73 1.28 4.38 0.29
N THR A 74 0.29 5.20 0.68
CA THR A 74 -0.81 5.60 -0.20
C THR A 74 -0.35 6.59 -1.27
N ASN A 75 -0.87 6.45 -2.48
CA ASN A 75 -0.73 7.43 -3.56
C ASN A 75 -1.72 8.60 -3.42
N GLN A 76 -2.69 8.49 -2.53
CA GLN A 76 -3.64 9.55 -2.22
C GLN A 76 -3.37 10.09 -0.82
N GLN A 77 -2.93 11.35 -0.74
CA GLN A 77 -2.89 12.07 0.51
C GLN A 77 -4.12 12.98 0.60
N PRO A 78 -5.01 12.77 1.58
CA PRO A 78 -6.13 13.69 1.79
C PRO A 78 -5.57 15.04 2.25
N ILE A 79 -5.92 16.10 1.52
CA ILE A 79 -5.63 17.47 1.93
C ILE A 79 -6.86 17.96 2.68
N VAL A 80 -6.71 18.16 3.99
CA VAL A 80 -7.75 18.71 4.85
C VAL A 80 -7.12 19.73 5.76
N ASP A 81 -7.79 20.88 5.90
CA ASP A 81 -7.37 21.90 6.86
C ASP A 81 -7.48 21.36 8.27
N LYS A 82 -6.64 21.88 9.17
CA LYS A 82 -6.77 21.52 10.58
C LYS A 82 -8.11 22.07 11.05
N LEU A 83 -8.79 21.31 11.91
CA LEU A 83 -10.10 21.69 12.43
C LEU A 83 -10.12 23.12 13.01
N LYS A 84 -9.04 23.53 13.68
CA LYS A 84 -8.87 24.86 14.27
C LYS A 84 -8.80 26.02 13.27
N ASP A 85 -8.53 25.73 12.00
CA ASP A 85 -8.41 26.72 10.93
C ASP A 85 -9.74 26.82 10.14
N LEU A 86 -10.74 25.99 10.48
CA LEU A 86 -12.06 25.94 9.85
C LEU A 86 -13.11 26.84 10.54
N PHE A 87 -12.77 27.49 11.65
CA PHE A 87 -13.64 28.41 12.38
C PHE A 87 -12.85 29.59 12.96
#